data_AF-A0A821P995-F1
#
_entry.id   AF-A0A821P995-F1
#
_cell.length_a   1.000
_cell.length_b   1.000
_cell.length_c   1.000
_cell.angle_alpha   90.00
_cell.angle_beta   90.00
_cell.angle_gamma   90.00
#
_symmetry.space_group_name_H-M   'P 1'
#
loop_
_entity.id
_entity.type
_entity.pdbx_description
1 polymer ?
#
loop_
_entity_poly.entity_id
_entity_poly.type
_entity_poly.pdbx_seq_one_letter_code
_entity_poly.pdbx_strand_id
1 'polypeptide(L)'
;MEHHKHSEAIATLKTGFEQLQFQLRHSFLYLAITQICNNELTLDFLSPEDIRKVVYNVIKLGNLTFNSYPGSLPVVQIITKLLVRQQIDFISKSQYITNDPEEIGRLAITNLFAVPQQEQIPFYIYKLLKIPFFHENETIELAQMPRHWAINSINNTTMEWHHPEESGCDLRLMTSCRDTPPIRTISKDTCLNQITERLPLSRYISFDS
;
A
#
# COMPACT_ATOMS: atom_id res chain seq x y z
N MET A 1 57.93 14.79 -4.99
CA MET A 1 57.37 14.97 -3.64
C MET A 1 55.85 15.23 -3.65
N GLU A 2 55.30 15.85 -4.71
CA GLU A 2 53.84 16.11 -4.83
C GLU A 2 52.97 14.87 -5.08
N HIS A 3 53.44 13.88 -5.87
CA HIS A 3 52.69 12.64 -6.13
C HIS A 3 52.38 11.82 -4.87
N HIS A 4 53.25 11.89 -3.85
CA HIS A 4 53.03 11.16 -2.59
C HIS A 4 51.91 11.79 -1.75
N LYS A 5 51.85 13.14 -1.71
CA LYS A 5 50.78 13.87 -1.02
C LYS A 5 49.41 13.67 -1.67
N HIS A 6 49.34 13.58 -3.00
CA HIS A 6 48.08 13.28 -3.70
C HIS A 6 47.62 11.84 -3.46
N SER A 7 48.54 10.87 -3.46
CA SER A 7 48.22 9.47 -3.15
C SER A 7 47.67 9.32 -1.72
N GLU A 8 48.26 10.00 -0.75
CA GLU A 8 47.84 9.99 0.65
C GLU A 8 46.49 10.68 0.86
N ALA A 9 46.24 11.81 0.19
CA ALA A 9 44.94 12.49 0.21
C ALA A 9 43.83 11.64 -0.40
N ILE A 10 44.09 10.94 -1.52
CA ILE A 10 43.13 10.03 -2.15
C ILE A 10 42.83 8.83 -1.25
N ALA A 11 43.86 8.25 -0.61
CA ALA A 11 43.66 7.16 0.33
C ALA A 11 42.80 7.58 1.53
N THR A 12 43.07 8.77 2.09
CA THR A 12 42.31 9.34 3.20
C THR A 12 40.85 9.58 2.82
N LEU A 13 40.60 10.14 1.62
CA LEU A 13 39.26 10.34 1.09
C LEU A 13 38.51 9.02 0.89
N LYS A 14 39.19 8.01 0.35
CA LYS A 14 38.61 6.68 0.16
C LYS A 14 38.20 6.06 1.50
N THR A 15 39.09 6.06 2.49
CA THR A 15 38.79 5.54 3.83
C THR A 15 37.66 6.32 4.51
N GLY A 16 37.66 7.65 4.40
CA GLY A 16 36.59 8.49 4.93
C GLY A 16 35.24 8.22 4.27
N PHE A 17 35.22 8.00 2.95
CA PHE A 17 34.01 7.63 2.23
C PHE A 17 33.48 6.25 2.65
N GLU A 18 34.37 5.26 2.79
CA GLU A 18 34.01 3.90 3.26
C GLU A 18 33.42 3.93 4.68
N GLN A 19 34.01 4.71 5.58
CA GLN A 19 33.48 4.91 6.94
C GLN A 19 32.11 5.58 6.94
N LEU A 20 31.93 6.63 6.14
CA LEU A 20 30.65 7.34 6.04
C LEU A 20 29.56 6.41 5.47
N GLN A 21 29.90 5.62 4.45
CA GLN A 21 29.01 4.64 3.86
C GLN A 21 28.60 3.56 4.86
N PHE A 22 29.54 3.10 5.69
CA PHE A 22 29.27 2.16 6.77
C PHE A 22 28.32 2.76 7.82
N GLN A 23 28.59 3.98 8.31
CA GLN A 23 27.75 4.65 9.30
C GLN A 23 26.33 4.90 8.79
N LEU A 24 26.19 5.33 7.54
CA LEU A 24 24.88 5.53 6.90
C LEU A 24 24.11 4.23 6.80
N ARG A 25 24.73 3.15 6.30
CA ARG A 25 24.09 1.83 6.21
C ARG A 25 23.63 1.32 7.57
N HIS A 26 24.46 1.45 8.60
CA HIS A 26 24.09 1.06 9.96
C HIS A 26 22.90 1.87 10.48
N SER A 27 22.88 3.18 10.20
CA SER A 27 21.79 4.06 10.61
C SER A 27 20.47 3.68 9.93
N PHE A 28 20.48 3.41 8.62
CA PHE A 28 19.29 2.96 7.90
C PHE A 28 18.78 1.61 8.41
N LEU A 29 19.68 0.64 8.63
CA LEU A 29 19.30 -0.66 9.17
C LEU A 29 18.70 -0.53 10.57
N TYR A 30 19.32 0.26 11.45
CA TYR A 30 18.81 0.49 12.80
C TYR A 30 17.43 1.15 12.81
N LEU A 31 17.24 2.19 11.98
CA LEU A 31 15.95 2.87 11.84
C LEU A 31 14.88 1.92 11.31
N ALA A 32 15.19 1.15 10.28
CA ALA A 32 14.26 0.18 9.71
C ALA A 32 13.89 -0.92 10.72
N ILE A 33 14.83 -1.45 11.50
CA ILE A 33 14.54 -2.41 12.57
C ILE A 33 13.58 -1.79 13.59
N THR A 34 13.84 -0.55 13.99
CA THR A 34 12.99 0.19 14.94
C THR A 34 11.57 0.36 14.39
N GLN A 35 11.45 0.76 13.12
CA GLN A 35 10.18 0.89 12.41
C GLN A 35 9.42 -0.43 12.38
N ILE A 36 10.07 -1.51 11.95
CA ILE A 36 9.45 -2.85 11.87
C ILE A 36 8.98 -3.32 13.25
N CYS A 37 9.78 -3.13 14.30
CA CYS A 37 9.40 -3.45 15.68
C CYS A 37 8.20 -2.62 16.18
N ASN A 38 8.01 -1.42 15.65
CA ASN A 38 6.86 -0.55 15.91
C ASN A 38 5.66 -0.85 14.98
N ASN A 39 5.68 -1.95 14.23
CA ASN A 39 4.70 -2.31 13.22
C ASN A 39 4.58 -1.31 12.05
N GLU A 40 5.62 -0.53 11.80
CA GLU A 40 5.74 0.32 10.62
C GLU A 40 6.44 -0.47 9.50
N LEU A 41 5.77 -0.58 8.36
CA LEU A 41 6.25 -1.35 7.22
C LEU A 41 7.18 -0.50 6.34
N THR A 42 8.41 -0.96 6.12
CA THR A 42 9.47 -0.19 5.44
C THR A 42 10.40 -1.09 4.60
N LEU A 43 10.96 -0.52 3.54
CA LEU A 43 12.03 -1.15 2.74
C LEU A 43 13.35 -0.36 2.82
N ASP A 44 13.46 0.59 3.74
CA ASP A 44 14.57 1.56 3.81
C ASP A 44 15.91 0.93 4.20
N PHE A 45 15.90 -0.29 4.73
CA PHE A 45 17.11 -1.07 4.99
C PHE A 45 17.74 -1.63 3.70
N LEU A 46 17.03 -1.62 2.57
CA LEU A 46 17.54 -2.12 1.30
C LEU A 46 18.40 -1.07 0.62
N SER A 47 19.51 -1.53 0.04
CA SER A 47 20.28 -0.70 -0.88
C SER A 47 19.44 -0.38 -2.14
N PRO A 48 19.74 0.70 -2.87
CA PRO A 48 19.05 1.00 -4.13
C PRO A 48 19.14 -0.13 -5.18
N GLU A 49 20.19 -0.94 -5.13
CA GLU A 49 20.34 -2.11 -6.01
C GLU A 49 19.42 -3.26 -5.58
N ASP A 50 19.30 -3.50 -4.28
CA ASP A 50 18.45 -4.56 -3.74
C ASP A 50 16.97 -4.20 -3.81
N ILE A 51 16.61 -2.92 -3.66
CA ILE A 51 15.23 -2.47 -3.84
C ILE A 51 14.74 -2.76 -5.27
N ARG A 52 15.61 -2.58 -6.27
CA ARG A 52 15.29 -2.94 -7.66
C ARG A 52 15.04 -4.44 -7.80
N LYS A 53 15.89 -5.28 -7.19
CA LYS A 53 15.71 -6.75 -7.22
C LYS A 53 14.38 -7.16 -6.57
N VAL A 54 14.06 -6.59 -5.41
CA VAL A 54 12.78 -6.84 -4.72
C VAL A 54 11.61 -6.42 -5.59
N VAL A 55 11.64 -5.22 -6.15
CA VAL A 55 10.61 -4.72 -7.07
C VAL A 55 10.43 -5.70 -8.23
N TYR A 56 11.48 -6.03 -8.99
CA TYR A 56 11.36 -6.95 -10.12
C TYR A 56 10.85 -8.34 -9.73
N ASN A 57 11.27 -8.87 -8.57
CA ASN A 57 10.77 -10.14 -8.09
C ASN A 57 9.28 -10.10 -7.76
N VAL A 58 8.81 -9.07 -7.06
CA VAL A 58 7.37 -8.90 -6.75
C VAL A 58 6.56 -8.75 -8.02
N ILE A 59 7.05 -7.96 -9.00
CA ILE A 59 6.39 -7.79 -10.29
C ILE A 59 6.28 -9.12 -11.04
N LYS A 60 7.39 -9.86 -11.13
CA LYS A 60 7.45 -11.12 -11.87
C LYS A 60 6.62 -12.21 -11.22
N LEU A 61 6.77 -12.42 -9.90
CA LEU A 61 6.04 -13.46 -9.17
C LEU A 61 4.56 -13.13 -9.07
N GLY A 62 4.21 -11.85 -8.97
CA GLY A 62 2.84 -11.39 -8.90
C GLY A 62 2.15 -11.18 -10.26
N ASN A 63 2.87 -11.35 -11.37
CA ASN A 63 2.41 -11.02 -12.72
C ASN A 63 1.78 -9.62 -12.81
N LEU A 64 2.45 -8.62 -12.22
CA LEU A 64 1.92 -7.26 -12.11
C LEU A 64 2.21 -6.44 -13.35
N THR A 65 1.23 -5.64 -13.78
CA THR A 65 1.39 -4.64 -14.83
C THR A 65 1.17 -3.25 -14.25
N PHE A 66 2.01 -2.29 -14.66
CA PHE A 66 1.93 -0.91 -14.20
C PHE A 66 1.74 0.00 -15.41
N ASN A 67 0.67 0.79 -15.36
CA ASN A 67 0.42 1.82 -16.35
C ASN A 67 1.05 3.13 -15.87
N SER A 68 1.90 3.73 -16.70
CA SER A 68 2.52 5.03 -16.44
C SER A 68 1.62 6.14 -16.98
N TYR A 69 1.01 6.93 -16.10
CA TYR A 69 0.32 8.17 -16.45
C TYR A 69 0.80 9.34 -15.59
N PRO A 70 0.65 10.61 -16.03
CA PRO A 70 1.02 11.77 -15.23
C PRO A 70 0.31 11.77 -13.87
N GLY A 71 1.09 11.75 -12.79
CA GLY A 71 0.57 11.65 -11.41
C GLY A 71 0.51 10.22 -10.84
N SER A 72 0.88 9.20 -11.60
CA SER A 72 1.03 7.84 -11.08
C SER A 72 2.11 7.74 -10.00
N LEU A 73 1.88 6.90 -8.99
CA LEU A 73 2.86 6.65 -7.94
C LEU A 73 4.11 5.96 -8.51
N PRO A 74 5.32 6.30 -8.03
CA PRO A 74 6.52 5.55 -8.37
C PRO A 74 6.34 4.06 -8.05
N VAL A 75 6.80 3.18 -8.94
CA VAL A 75 6.67 1.72 -8.79
C VAL A 75 7.17 1.24 -7.42
N VAL A 76 8.29 1.79 -6.94
CA VAL A 76 8.82 1.47 -5.60
C VAL A 76 7.79 1.76 -4.50
N GLN A 77 7.12 2.90 -4.56
CA GLN A 77 6.07 3.24 -3.58
C GLN A 77 4.87 2.30 -3.69
N ILE A 78 4.48 1.90 -4.91
CA ILE A 78 3.41 0.92 -5.10
C ILE A 78 3.81 -0.41 -4.46
N ILE A 79 5.03 -0.91 -4.73
CA ILE A 79 5.53 -2.15 -4.13
C ILE A 79 5.61 -2.05 -2.59
N THR A 80 6.06 -0.93 -2.04
CA THR A 80 6.05 -0.71 -0.59
C THR A 80 4.63 -0.74 -0.03
N LYS A 81 3.63 -0.22 -0.76
CA LYS A 81 2.22 -0.30 -0.34
C LYS A 81 1.63 -1.72 -0.41
N LEU A 82 2.21 -2.62 -1.21
CA LEU A 82 1.82 -4.03 -1.23
C LEU A 82 2.35 -4.80 -0.01
N LEU A 83 3.31 -4.25 0.72
CA LEU A 83 3.84 -4.85 1.94
C LEU A 83 2.73 -4.87 3.01
N VAL A 84 2.36 -6.06 3.48
CA VAL A 84 1.30 -6.24 4.49
C VAL A 84 1.84 -6.69 5.84
N ARG A 85 3.03 -7.31 5.85
CA ARG A 85 3.68 -7.76 7.07
C ARG A 85 5.18 -7.84 6.89
N GLN A 86 5.89 -7.52 7.96
CA GLN A 86 7.32 -7.77 8.11
C GLN A 86 7.57 -8.54 9.39
N GLN A 87 8.59 -9.39 9.35
CA GLN A 87 9.07 -10.14 10.50
C GLN A 87 10.59 -10.10 10.51
N ILE A 88 11.16 -9.97 11.70
CA ILE A 88 12.60 -10.01 11.92
C ILE A 88 12.91 -11.28 12.71
N ASP A 89 13.79 -12.10 12.17
CA ASP A 89 14.28 -13.31 12.81
C ASP A 89 15.81 -13.22 12.94
N PHE A 90 16.33 -13.66 14.08
CA PHE A 90 17.78 -13.81 14.26
C PHE A 90 18.15 -15.28 14.15
N ILE A 91 18.93 -15.61 13.12
CA ILE A 91 19.43 -16.95 12.87
C ILE A 91 20.83 -17.02 13.48
N SER A 92 20.98 -17.77 14.58
CA SER A 92 22.28 -17.94 15.23
C SER A 92 23.27 -18.67 14.31
N LYS A 93 24.56 -18.32 14.40
CA LYS A 93 25.64 -19.02 13.70
C LYS A 93 25.64 -20.53 13.91
N SER A 94 25.10 -21.04 15.02
CA SER A 94 24.98 -22.48 15.25
C SER A 94 24.07 -23.20 14.23
N GLN A 95 23.28 -22.47 13.44
CA GLN A 95 22.30 -23.01 12.50
C GLN A 95 22.79 -23.05 11.05
N TYR A 96 23.98 -22.50 10.73
CA TYR A 96 24.52 -22.47 9.38
C TYR A 96 26.04 -22.46 9.35
N ILE A 97 26.62 -22.76 8.18
CA ILE A 97 28.07 -22.76 7.97
C ILE A 97 28.50 -21.36 7.51
N THR A 98 29.51 -20.79 8.15
CA THR A 98 30.16 -19.54 7.75
C THR A 98 31.68 -19.64 7.83
N ASN A 99 32.36 -18.92 6.95
CA ASN A 99 33.82 -18.80 6.95
C ASN A 99 34.30 -17.66 7.85
N ASP A 100 33.38 -16.84 8.36
CA ASP A 100 33.70 -15.72 9.24
C ASP A 100 33.68 -16.18 10.71
N PRO A 101 34.84 -16.19 11.41
CA PRO A 101 34.90 -16.56 12.80
C PRO A 101 34.20 -15.55 13.73
N GLU A 102 34.11 -14.28 13.34
CA GLU A 102 33.55 -13.19 14.16
C GLU A 102 32.03 -13.04 14.01
N GLU A 103 31.44 -13.58 12.94
CA GLU A 103 29.99 -13.60 12.75
C GLU A 103 29.31 -14.34 13.90
N ILE A 104 28.30 -13.72 14.54
CA ILE A 104 27.52 -14.33 15.64
C ILE A 104 26.17 -14.87 15.18
N GLY A 105 25.70 -14.44 14.02
CA GLY A 105 24.40 -14.78 13.45
C GLY A 105 24.02 -13.87 12.30
N ARG A 106 22.87 -14.15 11.69
CA ARG A 106 22.27 -13.36 10.61
C ARG A 106 20.92 -12.84 11.03
N LEU A 107 20.67 -11.57 10.72
CA LEU A 107 19.34 -11.01 10.76
C LEU A 107 18.62 -11.34 9.45
N ALA A 108 17.48 -12.00 9.53
CA ALA A 108 16.60 -12.25 8.40
C ALA A 108 15.36 -11.35 8.55
N ILE A 109 15.11 -10.53 7.53
CA ILE A 109 13.89 -9.71 7.44
C ILE A 109 12.99 -10.34 6.38
N THR A 110 11.89 -10.94 6.83
CA THR A 110 10.90 -11.58 5.96
C THR A 110 9.79 -10.58 5.63
N ASN A 111 9.59 -10.33 4.34
CA ASN A 111 8.58 -9.39 3.85
C ASN A 111 7.44 -10.17 3.17
N LEU A 112 6.19 -9.92 3.58
CA LEU A 112 5.01 -10.48 2.93
C LEU A 112 4.30 -9.39 2.14
N PHE A 113 4.08 -9.66 0.85
CA PHE A 113 3.40 -8.76 -0.06
C PHE A 113 2.02 -9.31 -0.44
N ALA A 114 1.00 -8.46 -0.39
CA ALA A 114 -0.30 -8.74 -0.98
C ALA A 114 -0.24 -8.40 -2.47
N VAL A 115 -0.40 -9.41 -3.31
CA VAL A 115 -0.47 -9.23 -4.77
C VAL A 115 -1.93 -9.28 -5.20
N PRO A 116 -2.44 -8.30 -5.96
CA PRO A 116 -3.79 -8.35 -6.49
C PRO A 116 -3.97 -9.57 -7.42
N GLN A 117 -5.11 -10.24 -7.32
CA GLN A 117 -5.46 -11.34 -8.23
C GLN A 117 -5.65 -10.80 -9.66
N GLN A 118 -5.34 -11.64 -10.67
CA GLN A 118 -5.36 -11.26 -12.08
C GLN A 118 -6.74 -10.84 -12.59
N GLU A 119 -7.81 -11.34 -11.98
CA GLU A 119 -9.18 -10.89 -12.26
C GLU A 119 -9.44 -9.57 -11.53
N GLN A 120 -8.92 -8.50 -12.11
CA GLN A 120 -9.31 -7.15 -11.70
C GLN A 120 -10.77 -6.94 -12.11
N ILE A 121 -11.66 -7.05 -11.14
CA ILE A 121 -13.08 -6.74 -11.31
C ILE A 121 -13.19 -5.21 -11.42
N PRO A 122 -13.57 -4.64 -12.57
CA PRO A 122 -13.63 -3.19 -12.72
C PRO A 122 -14.79 -2.63 -11.91
N PHE A 123 -14.59 -1.49 -11.24
CA PHE A 123 -15.66 -0.77 -10.56
C PHE A 123 -15.72 0.68 -11.03
N TYR A 124 -16.93 1.23 -11.13
CA TYR A 124 -17.18 2.66 -11.26
C TYR A 124 -17.30 3.28 -9.88
N ILE A 125 -16.47 4.27 -9.57
CA ILE A 125 -16.46 4.92 -8.25
C ILE A 125 -17.17 6.27 -8.32
N TYR A 126 -18.11 6.46 -7.42
CA TYR A 126 -18.88 7.68 -7.24
C TYR A 126 -18.55 8.29 -5.89
N LYS A 127 -18.31 9.60 -5.87
CA LYS A 127 -18.28 10.38 -4.64
C LYS A 127 -19.72 10.78 -4.30
N LEU A 128 -20.20 10.39 -3.12
CA LEU A 128 -21.54 10.74 -2.67
C LEU A 128 -21.52 12.09 -1.96
N LEU A 129 -22.48 12.94 -2.29
CA LEU A 129 -22.69 14.22 -1.65
C LEU A 129 -23.95 14.11 -0.80
N LYS A 130 -23.81 14.39 0.50
CA LYS A 130 -24.94 14.50 1.40
C LYS A 130 -25.57 15.87 1.18
N ILE A 131 -26.84 15.87 0.76
CA ILE A 131 -27.62 17.09 0.60
C ILE A 131 -28.70 17.05 1.67
N PRO A 132 -28.74 18.04 2.59
CA PRO A 132 -29.82 18.11 3.56
C PRO A 132 -31.15 18.40 2.86
N PHE A 133 -32.24 17.84 3.37
CA PHE A 133 -33.59 18.04 2.85
C PHE A 133 -34.56 18.38 3.97
N PHE A 134 -35.65 19.04 3.61
CA PHE A 134 -36.65 19.51 4.57
C PHE A 134 -37.75 18.48 4.73
N HIS A 135 -38.02 18.07 5.96
CA HIS A 135 -39.07 17.11 6.30
C HIS A 135 -39.65 17.47 7.68
N GLU A 136 -40.98 17.47 7.81
CA GLU A 136 -41.67 17.75 9.06
C GLU A 136 -41.18 19.01 9.80
N ASN A 137 -40.96 20.10 9.07
CA ASN A 137 -40.44 21.39 9.55
C ASN A 137 -38.99 21.38 10.07
N GLU A 138 -38.24 20.30 9.84
CA GLU A 138 -36.84 20.21 10.20
C GLU A 138 -35.96 19.96 8.96
N THR A 139 -34.73 20.47 9.02
CA THR A 139 -33.71 20.16 8.03
C THR A 139 -32.98 18.90 8.47
N ILE A 140 -33.20 17.82 7.73
CA ILE A 140 -32.63 16.50 8.04
C ILE A 140 -31.48 16.22 7.05
N GLU A 141 -30.40 15.65 7.57
CA GLU A 141 -29.30 15.11 6.76
C GLU A 141 -29.21 13.59 6.97
N LEU A 142 -28.95 12.85 5.89
CA LEU A 142 -28.75 11.41 5.98
C LEU A 142 -27.49 11.07 6.80
N ALA A 143 -27.73 10.52 7.99
CA ALA A 143 -26.68 9.98 8.83
C ALA A 143 -26.00 8.78 8.15
N GLN A 144 -24.71 8.57 8.45
CA GLN A 144 -23.95 7.37 8.07
C GLN A 144 -23.81 7.06 6.57
N MET A 145 -24.20 7.95 5.64
CA MET A 145 -23.95 7.71 4.20
C MET A 145 -22.44 7.55 3.91
N PRO A 146 -22.02 6.55 3.11
CA PRO A 146 -20.63 6.41 2.70
C PRO A 146 -20.18 7.62 1.88
N ARG A 147 -18.89 7.96 1.97
CA ARG A 147 -18.30 9.08 1.20
C ARG A 147 -18.05 8.69 -0.25
N HIS A 148 -17.63 7.44 -0.48
CA HIS A 148 -17.42 6.91 -1.82
C HIS A 148 -18.09 5.55 -1.97
N TRP A 149 -18.54 5.29 -3.20
CA TRP A 149 -19.27 4.10 -3.55
C TRP A 149 -18.74 3.54 -4.86
N ALA A 150 -18.24 2.32 -4.86
CA ALA A 150 -17.83 1.61 -6.05
C ALA A 150 -18.91 0.61 -6.48
N ILE A 151 -19.30 0.63 -7.75
CA ILE A 151 -20.34 -0.23 -8.33
C ILE A 151 -19.75 -0.98 -9.52
N ASN A 152 -19.91 -2.30 -9.51
CA ASN A 152 -19.71 -3.15 -10.67
C ASN A 152 -21.08 -3.63 -11.17
N SER A 153 -21.49 -3.12 -12.33
CA SER A 153 -22.77 -3.47 -12.96
C SER A 153 -22.79 -4.83 -13.65
N ILE A 154 -21.63 -5.40 -13.98
CA ILE A 154 -21.51 -6.70 -14.65
C ILE A 154 -21.82 -7.84 -13.66
N ASN A 155 -21.23 -7.77 -12.46
CA ASN A 155 -21.34 -8.77 -11.42
C ASN A 155 -22.41 -8.43 -10.37
N ASN A 156 -23.04 -7.26 -10.51
CA ASN A 156 -23.98 -6.70 -9.55
C ASN A 156 -23.39 -6.63 -8.13
N THR A 157 -22.16 -6.13 -8.02
CA THR A 157 -21.42 -6.04 -6.75
C THR A 157 -21.03 -4.62 -6.43
N THR A 158 -20.78 -4.34 -5.14
CA THR A 158 -20.47 -3.01 -4.66
C THR A 158 -19.50 -3.00 -3.48
N MET A 159 -18.82 -1.87 -3.28
CA MET A 159 -17.95 -1.56 -2.15
C MET A 159 -18.20 -0.13 -1.67
N GLU A 160 -18.14 0.07 -0.35
CA GLU A 160 -18.48 1.34 0.29
C GLU A 160 -17.32 1.81 1.19
N TRP A 161 -16.94 3.08 1.06
CA TRP A 161 -15.96 3.72 1.95
C TRP A 161 -16.62 4.85 2.74
N HIS A 162 -16.65 4.70 4.06
CA HIS A 162 -17.07 5.78 4.97
C HIS A 162 -15.90 6.72 5.31
N HIS A 163 -14.70 6.17 5.51
CA HIS A 163 -13.50 6.91 5.89
C HIS A 163 -12.31 6.52 4.98
N PRO A 164 -12.29 6.98 3.72
CA PRO A 164 -11.28 6.55 2.73
C PRO A 164 -9.84 6.95 3.11
N GLU A 165 -9.70 8.03 3.88
CA GLU A 165 -8.41 8.51 4.42
C GLU A 165 -7.80 7.47 5.37
N GLU A 166 -8.63 6.83 6.20
CA GLU A 166 -8.21 5.82 7.18
C GLU A 166 -7.82 4.50 6.50
N SER A 167 -8.46 4.18 5.36
CA SER A 167 -8.18 2.99 4.56
C SER A 167 -6.92 3.12 3.68
N GLY A 168 -6.23 4.27 3.73
CA GLY A 168 -5.05 4.55 2.92
C GLY A 168 -5.31 4.53 1.40
N CYS A 169 -6.55 4.83 0.98
CA CYS A 169 -6.96 4.82 -0.41
C CYS A 169 -6.71 6.18 -1.07
N ASP A 170 -6.00 6.21 -2.20
CA ASP A 170 -5.99 7.39 -3.08
C ASP A 170 -7.13 7.27 -4.10
N LEU A 171 -8.27 7.85 -3.75
CA LEU A 171 -9.48 7.77 -4.57
C LEU A 171 -9.49 8.74 -5.76
N ARG A 172 -8.48 9.62 -5.90
CA ARG A 172 -8.38 10.52 -7.06
C ARG A 172 -7.88 9.79 -8.30
N LEU A 173 -7.10 8.73 -8.09
CA LEU A 173 -6.38 8.00 -9.16
C LEU A 173 -6.63 6.48 -9.14
N MET A 174 -7.30 5.96 -8.09
CA MET A 174 -7.55 4.54 -7.77
C MET A 174 -6.68 3.51 -8.51
N THR A 175 -5.40 3.51 -8.16
CA THR A 175 -4.46 2.42 -8.49
C THR A 175 -4.06 1.58 -7.28
N SER A 176 -4.35 2.03 -6.04
CA SER A 176 -4.06 1.26 -4.83
C SER A 176 -4.93 1.69 -3.64
N CYS A 177 -5.38 0.71 -2.87
CA CYS A 177 -5.98 0.84 -1.54
C CYS A 177 -5.24 -0.14 -0.63
N ARG A 178 -4.85 0.29 0.58
CA ARG A 178 -4.25 -0.61 1.56
C ARG A 178 -5.31 -1.57 2.10
N ASP A 179 -6.43 -1.00 2.51
CA ASP A 179 -7.59 -1.75 2.97
C ASP A 179 -8.71 -1.61 1.96
N THR A 180 -9.05 -2.73 1.30
CA THR A 180 -10.21 -2.78 0.41
C THR A 180 -11.42 -3.26 1.22
N PRO A 181 -12.49 -2.47 1.33
CA PRO A 181 -13.72 -2.88 2.02
C PRO A 181 -14.33 -4.13 1.34
N PRO A 182 -15.18 -4.88 2.06
CA PRO A 182 -15.75 -6.11 1.52
C PRO A 182 -16.59 -5.83 0.28
N ILE A 183 -16.42 -6.67 -0.74
CA ILE A 183 -17.30 -6.70 -1.92
C ILE A 183 -18.63 -7.33 -1.49
N ARG A 184 -19.73 -6.61 -1.70
CA ARG A 184 -21.09 -7.05 -1.39
C ARG A 184 -21.88 -7.21 -2.68
N THR A 185 -22.84 -8.12 -2.72
CA THR A 185 -23.82 -8.20 -3.82
C THR A 185 -24.89 -7.13 -3.63
N ILE A 186 -25.28 -6.47 -4.72
CA ILE A 186 -26.40 -5.53 -4.72
C ILE A 186 -27.68 -6.37 -4.71
N SER A 187 -28.48 -6.21 -3.66
CA SER A 187 -29.77 -6.91 -3.59
C SER A 187 -30.75 -6.32 -4.61
N LYS A 188 -31.44 -7.20 -5.35
CA LYS A 188 -32.34 -6.85 -6.46
C LYS A 188 -33.50 -5.94 -6.06
N ASP A 189 -33.90 -6.00 -4.80
CA ASP A 189 -35.06 -5.27 -4.27
C ASP A 189 -34.69 -3.92 -3.63
N THR A 190 -33.44 -3.47 -3.80
CA THR A 190 -33.00 -2.19 -3.24
C THR A 190 -33.27 -1.04 -4.21
N CYS A 191 -33.55 0.15 -3.66
CA CYS A 191 -33.57 1.40 -4.43
C CYS A 191 -32.28 1.57 -5.25
N LEU A 192 -31.14 1.12 -4.71
CA LEU A 192 -29.87 1.10 -5.42
C LEU A 192 -29.92 0.25 -6.69
N ASN A 193 -30.44 -0.98 -6.63
CA ASN A 193 -30.57 -1.83 -7.80
C ASN A 193 -31.43 -1.17 -8.88
N GLN A 194 -32.51 -0.51 -8.48
CA GLN A 194 -33.39 0.22 -9.40
C GLN A 194 -32.65 1.39 -10.07
N ILE A 195 -31.83 2.14 -9.32
CA ILE A 195 -30.99 3.21 -9.86
C ILE A 195 -29.97 2.65 -10.86
N THR A 196 -29.29 1.56 -10.51
CA THR A 196 -28.23 0.98 -11.35
C THR A 196 -28.78 0.32 -12.62
N GLU A 197 -29.95 -0.33 -12.53
CA GLU A 197 -30.62 -0.97 -13.66
C GLU A 197 -31.51 0.01 -14.46
N ARG A 198 -31.56 1.29 -14.07
CA ARG A 198 -32.44 2.33 -14.65
C ARG A 198 -33.92 1.91 -14.67
N LEU A 199 -34.32 1.13 -13.68
CA LEU A 199 -35.72 0.76 -13.48
C LEU A 199 -36.49 1.95 -12.89
N PRO A 200 -37.80 2.05 -13.14
CA PRO A 200 -38.63 3.02 -12.44
C PRO A 200 -38.47 2.81 -10.93
N LEU A 201 -38.10 3.88 -10.21
CA LEU A 201 -38.02 3.86 -8.75
C LEU A 201 -39.39 3.42 -8.24
N SER A 202 -39.44 2.26 -7.57
CA SER A 202 -40.68 1.78 -6.99
C SER A 202 -41.18 2.85 -6.03
N ARG A 203 -42.41 3.32 -6.25
CA ARG A 203 -43.08 4.23 -5.31
C ARG A 203 -42.99 3.59 -3.94
N TYR A 204 -42.34 4.26 -2.99
CA TYR A 204 -42.27 3.79 -1.61
C TYR A 204 -43.69 3.47 -1.14
N ILE A 205 -43.85 2.25 -0.63
CA ILE A 205 -44.97 1.87 0.23
C ILE A 205 -44.95 2.87 1.39
N SER A 206 -46.10 3.46 1.69
CA SER A 206 -46.29 4.25 2.89
C SER A 206 -45.77 3.45 4.09
N PHE A 207 -44.82 4.00 4.82
CA PHE A 207 -44.68 3.63 6.22
C PHE A 207 -45.90 4.22 6.91
N ASP A 208 -47.03 3.50 6.82
CA ASP A 208 -48.14 3.74 7.72
C ASP A 208 -47.68 3.37 9.13
N SER A 209 -47.96 4.31 10.03
CA SER A 209 -47.54 4.37 11.43
C SER A 209 -48.21 3.32 12.29
#